data_AF-A0AAU5DRE1-F1
#
_entry.id   AF-A0AAU5DRE1-F1
#
_cell.length_a   1.000
_cell.length_b   1.000
_cell.length_c   1.000
_cell.angle_alpha   90.00
_cell.angle_beta   90.00
_cell.angle_gamma   90.00
#
_symmetry.space_group_name_H-M   'P 1'
#
loop_
_entity.id
_entity.type
_entity.pdbx_description
1 polymer ?
#
loop_
_entity_poly.entity_id
_entity_poly.type
_entity_poly.pdbx_seq_one_letter_code
_entity_poly.pdbx_strand_id
1 'polypeptide(L)'
;MADALYGDDAEPGEPSPAGLLCVPVRPGAEGCVTRLFRTPVGGRTAVAFTDADRLTAVLGAAQPWIVLAEPALRALMEPLGIHELRIDPVLTAPTPAVTIAAVSDPRPRPLAALVK
;
A
#
# COMPACT_ATOMS: atom_id res chain seq x y z
N MET A 1 3.50 -58.32 -4.23
CA MET A 1 2.16 -57.78 -3.99
C MET A 1 2.15 -57.32 -2.53
N ALA A 2 2.03 -56.06 -2.14
CA ALA A 2 1.55 -54.87 -2.81
C ALA A 2 2.48 -53.67 -2.51
N ASP A 3 2.60 -52.86 -3.55
CA ASP A 3 3.20 -51.54 -3.63
C ASP A 3 2.23 -50.55 -2.95
N ALA A 4 2.66 -49.87 -1.88
CA ALA A 4 1.91 -48.79 -1.26
C ALA A 4 2.58 -47.47 -1.66
N LEU A 5 2.03 -46.88 -2.70
CA LEU A 5 2.38 -45.59 -3.28
C LEU A 5 2.20 -44.44 -2.27
N TYR A 6 3.22 -43.58 -2.21
CA TYR A 6 3.17 -42.12 -2.04
C TYR A 6 2.16 -41.51 -1.05
N GLY A 7 2.71 -40.99 0.04
CA GLY A 7 2.35 -39.66 0.52
C GLY A 7 3.56 -38.78 0.30
N ASP A 8 3.54 -37.99 -0.78
CA ASP A 8 4.41 -36.84 -0.95
C ASP A 8 4.14 -35.91 0.24
N ASP A 9 4.99 -35.98 1.27
CA ASP A 9 5.03 -34.96 2.32
C ASP A 9 5.60 -33.73 1.61
N ALA A 10 4.70 -32.99 0.96
CA ALA A 10 5.01 -31.72 0.36
C ALA A 10 5.47 -30.81 1.51
N GLU A 11 6.78 -30.75 1.70
CA GLU A 11 7.46 -29.87 2.64
C GLU A 11 6.75 -28.51 2.57
N PRO A 12 6.25 -27.96 3.70
CA PRO A 12 5.39 -26.78 3.69
C PRO A 12 6.14 -25.69 2.95
N GLY A 13 5.68 -25.42 1.72
CA GLY A 13 6.44 -24.72 0.69
C GLY A 13 7.23 -23.57 1.28
N GLU A 14 8.55 -23.71 1.25
CA GLU A 14 9.51 -22.66 1.53
C GLU A 14 8.93 -21.38 0.95
N PRO A 15 8.67 -20.33 1.75
CA PRO A 15 7.95 -19.15 1.30
C PRO A 15 8.70 -18.62 0.09
N SER A 16 8.16 -18.91 -1.10
CA SER A 16 8.77 -18.58 -2.37
C SER A 16 9.14 -17.11 -2.27
N PRO A 17 10.39 -16.71 -2.61
CA PRO A 17 10.73 -15.31 -2.66
C PRO A 17 9.90 -14.72 -3.79
N ALA A 18 8.65 -14.36 -3.50
CA ALA A 18 7.78 -13.63 -4.37
C ALA A 18 8.60 -12.41 -4.76
N GLY A 19 8.98 -12.42 -6.04
CA GLY A 19 9.95 -11.50 -6.61
C GLY A 19 9.60 -10.08 -6.18
N LEU A 20 10.63 -9.29 -5.95
CA LEU A 20 10.56 -7.86 -5.67
C LEU A 20 9.27 -7.21 -6.22
N LEU A 21 8.40 -6.75 -5.32
CA LEU A 21 7.10 -6.17 -5.64
C LEU A 21 7.15 -4.65 -5.63
N CYS A 22 6.38 -4.01 -6.50
CA CYS A 22 6.12 -2.58 -6.49
C CYS A 22 5.09 -2.26 -5.40
N VAL A 23 5.55 -1.61 -4.33
CA VAL A 23 4.73 -1.25 -3.17
C VAL A 23 4.40 0.25 -3.20
N PRO A 24 3.12 0.64 -3.18
CA PRO A 24 2.74 2.04 -3.14
C PRO A 24 3.11 2.66 -1.79
N VAL A 25 3.77 3.82 -1.84
CA VAL A 25 4.17 4.57 -0.66
C VAL A 25 3.63 5.99 -0.70
N ARG A 26 3.74 6.71 0.41
CA ARG A 26 3.60 8.16 0.45
C ARG A 26 4.91 8.74 0.99
N PRO A 27 5.50 9.73 0.32
CA PRO A 27 6.62 10.46 0.88
C PRO A 27 6.14 11.18 2.15
N GLY A 28 6.84 10.96 3.25
CA GLY A 28 6.67 11.65 4.52
C GLY A 28 7.97 12.33 4.94
N ALA A 29 7.91 13.13 6.00
CA ALA A 29 9.06 13.93 6.47
C ALA A 29 10.29 13.07 6.84
N GLU A 30 10.06 11.85 7.32
CA GLU A 30 11.12 10.94 7.81
C GLU A 30 11.36 9.73 6.89
N GLY A 31 10.73 9.68 5.72
CA GLY A 31 10.90 8.57 4.77
C GLY A 31 9.64 8.22 4.00
N CYS A 32 9.64 7.03 3.40
CA CYS A 32 8.49 6.52 2.65
C CYS A 32 7.58 5.69 3.58
N VAL A 33 6.29 5.99 3.58
CA VAL A 33 5.29 5.26 4.36
C VAL A 33 4.42 4.43 3.43
N THR A 34 4.36 3.10 3.64
CA THR A 34 3.52 2.21 2.84
C THR A 34 2.05 2.64 2.87
N ARG A 35 1.42 2.72 1.68
CA ARG A 35 0.02 3.09 1.55
C ARG A 35 -0.86 1.87 1.84
N LEU A 36 -1.65 1.98 2.91
CA LEU A 36 -2.63 0.97 3.30
C LEU A 36 -3.98 1.23 2.66
N PHE A 37 -4.67 0.16 2.30
CA PHE A 37 -5.99 0.17 1.70
C PHE A 37 -7.01 -0.44 2.66
N ARG A 38 -8.29 -0.26 2.33
CA ARG A 38 -9.39 -0.84 3.10
C ARG A 38 -10.11 -1.89 2.26
N THR A 39 -10.45 -3.01 2.89
CA THR A 39 -11.37 -3.99 2.31
C THR A 39 -12.82 -3.49 2.42
N PRO A 40 -13.76 -4.04 1.62
CA PRO A 40 -15.17 -3.67 1.70
C PRO A 40 -15.77 -3.94 3.10
N VAL A 41 -15.19 -4.87 3.86
CA VAL A 41 -15.57 -5.14 5.25
C VAL A 41 -14.89 -4.22 6.26
N GLY A 42 -14.10 -3.23 5.81
CA GLY A 42 -13.48 -2.19 6.64
C GLY A 42 -12.11 -2.51 7.21
N GLY A 43 -11.60 -3.72 6.98
CA GLY A 43 -10.26 -4.16 7.40
C GLY A 43 -9.14 -3.42 6.67
N ARG A 44 -7.99 -3.24 7.32
CA ARG A 44 -6.78 -2.68 6.69
C ARG A 44 -6.07 -3.79 5.91
N THR A 45 -5.68 -3.50 4.67
CA THR A 45 -4.94 -4.43 3.81
C THR A 45 -3.75 -3.72 3.18
N ALA A 46 -2.61 -4.41 3.14
CA ALA A 46 -1.46 -4.00 2.36
C ALA A 46 -1.69 -4.42 0.90
N VAL A 47 -1.20 -3.60 -0.02
CA VAL A 47 -1.29 -3.87 -1.46
C VAL A 47 0.11 -3.80 -2.04
N ALA A 48 0.41 -4.73 -2.93
CA ALA A 48 1.62 -4.76 -3.72
C ALA A 48 1.28 -5.15 -5.16
N PHE A 49 2.15 -4.79 -6.09
CA PHE A 49 1.98 -5.08 -7.51
C PHE A 49 3.20 -5.82 -8.02
N THR A 50 3.01 -6.76 -8.95
CA THR A 50 4.15 -7.43 -9.58
C THR A 50 4.86 -6.53 -10.57
N ASP A 51 4.18 -5.49 -11.08
CA ASP A 51 4.70 -4.58 -12.08
C ASP A 51 4.29 -3.13 -11.79
N ALA A 52 5.18 -2.18 -12.14
CA ALA A 52 4.91 -0.76 -11.98
C ALA A 52 3.77 -0.28 -12.89
N ASP A 53 3.59 -0.86 -14.08
CA ASP A 53 2.50 -0.51 -14.99
C ASP A 53 1.13 -0.87 -14.39
N ARG A 54 1.04 -2.03 -13.70
CA ARG A 54 -0.16 -2.42 -12.96
C ARG A 54 -0.46 -1.46 -11.81
N LEU A 55 0.57 -1.03 -11.11
CA LEU A 55 0.44 -0.04 -10.04
C LEU A 55 -0.09 1.29 -10.58
N THR A 56 0.48 1.81 -11.67
CA THR A 56 0.08 3.09 -12.25
C THR A 56 -1.30 3.02 -12.91
N ALA A 57 -1.69 1.88 -13.49
CA ALA A 57 -3.02 1.65 -14.01
C ALA A 57 -4.09 1.73 -12.89
N VAL A 58 -3.76 1.25 -11.69
CA VAL A 58 -4.70 1.18 -10.55
C VAL A 58 -4.69 2.46 -9.70
N LEU A 59 -3.52 3.05 -9.44
CA LEU A 59 -3.35 4.19 -8.52
C LEU A 59 -3.07 5.52 -9.23
N GLY A 60 -2.85 5.48 -10.54
CA GLY A 60 -2.44 6.62 -11.36
C GLY A 60 -0.92 6.78 -11.43
N ALA A 61 -0.44 7.35 -12.54
CA ALA A 61 0.99 7.53 -12.81
C ALA A 61 1.73 8.45 -11.82
N ALA A 62 1.00 9.29 -11.08
CA ALA A 62 1.56 10.18 -10.06
C ALA A 62 1.81 9.50 -8.72
N GLN A 63 1.39 8.23 -8.54
CA GLN A 63 1.56 7.50 -7.30
C GLN A 63 3.03 7.08 -7.10
N PRO A 64 3.72 7.54 -6.04
CA PRO A 64 5.07 7.07 -5.74
C PRO A 64 5.07 5.63 -5.22
N TRP A 65 6.12 4.87 -5.56
CA TRP A 65 6.27 3.47 -5.19
C TRP A 65 7.73 3.13 -4.91
N ILE A 66 7.95 2.07 -4.14
CA ILE A 66 9.27 1.48 -3.90
C ILE A 66 9.23 -0.01 -4.23
N VAL A 67 10.40 -0.60 -4.35
CA VAL A 67 10.53 -2.04 -4.57
C VAL A 67 10.82 -2.72 -3.23
N LEU A 68 10.00 -3.69 -2.84
CA LEU A 68 10.19 -4.49 -1.64
C LEU A 68 9.88 -5.96 -1.90
N ALA A 69 10.64 -6.85 -1.27
CA ALA A 69 10.29 -8.25 -1.23
C ALA A 69 8.99 -8.45 -0.44
N GLU A 70 8.14 -9.39 -0.86
CA GLU A 70 6.93 -9.76 -0.12
C GLU A 70 7.17 -10.04 1.37
N PRO A 71 8.18 -10.85 1.79
CA PRO A 71 8.43 -11.09 3.21
C PRO A 71 8.82 -9.83 3.97
N ALA A 72 9.57 -8.90 3.34
CA ALA A 72 9.91 -7.63 3.96
C ALA A 72 8.67 -6.76 4.17
N LEU A 73 7.76 -6.71 3.19
CA LEU A 73 6.49 -6.02 3.33
C LEU A 73 5.66 -6.63 4.46
N ARG A 74 5.51 -7.95 4.53
CA ARG A 74 4.77 -8.61 5.62
C ARG A 74 5.37 -8.29 6.99
N ALA A 75 6.69 -8.34 7.14
CA ALA A 75 7.37 -8.01 8.38
C ALA A 75 7.12 -6.55 8.84
N LEU A 76 6.98 -5.61 7.89
CA LEU A 76 6.62 -4.22 8.21
C LEU A 76 5.14 -4.06 8.62
N MET A 77 4.26 -4.94 8.14
CA MET A 77 2.80 -4.88 8.38
C MET A 77 2.36 -5.62 9.65
N GLU A 78 3.09 -6.66 10.04
CA GLU A 78 2.86 -7.45 11.25
C GLU A 78 2.72 -6.60 12.54
N PRO A 79 3.66 -5.67 12.87
CA PRO A 79 3.53 -4.84 14.08
C PRO A 79 2.34 -3.89 14.05
N LEU A 80 1.74 -3.66 12.88
CA LEU A 80 0.53 -2.86 12.71
C LEU A 80 -0.76 -3.69 12.83
N GLY A 81 -0.64 -5.01 13.07
CA GLY A 81 -1.75 -5.96 13.08
C GLY A 81 -2.34 -6.20 11.69
N ILE A 82 -1.56 -5.99 10.62
CA ILE A 82 -2.01 -6.10 9.23
C ILE A 82 -1.39 -7.36 8.62
N HIS A 83 -2.21 -8.39 8.46
CA HIS A 83 -1.79 -9.69 7.93
C HIS A 83 -2.27 -9.92 6.50
N GLU A 84 -3.22 -9.09 6.03
CA GLU A 84 -3.82 -9.23 4.71
C GLU A 84 -3.04 -8.43 3.67
N LEU A 85 -2.31 -9.15 2.82
CA LEU A 85 -1.57 -8.61 1.68
C LEU A 85 -2.24 -9.07 0.37
N ARG A 86 -2.59 -8.12 -0.50
CA ARG A 86 -3.05 -8.40 -1.87
C ARG A 86 -1.98 -8.04 -2.89
N ILE A 87 -1.71 -8.99 -3.77
CA ILE A 87 -0.85 -8.80 -4.95
C ILE A 87 -1.75 -8.55 -6.17
N ASP A 88 -1.45 -7.50 -6.94
CA ASP A 88 -2.22 -7.05 -8.12
C ASP A 88 -3.75 -6.98 -7.93
N PRO A 89 -4.25 -6.27 -6.90
CA PRO A 89 -5.69 -6.14 -6.73
C PRO A 89 -6.30 -5.30 -7.86
N VAL A 90 -7.41 -5.78 -8.41
CA VAL A 90 -8.29 -4.96 -9.24
C VAL A 90 -9.14 -4.11 -8.29
N LEU A 91 -8.84 -2.80 -8.19
CA LEU A 91 -9.68 -1.88 -7.43
C LEU A 91 -10.98 -1.65 -8.20
N THR A 92 -12.05 -2.34 -7.79
CA THR A 92 -13.38 -2.18 -8.39
C THR A 92 -14.14 -0.93 -7.90
N ALA A 93 -13.54 -0.13 -7.02
CA ALA A 93 -14.18 1.07 -6.48
C ALA A 93 -14.01 2.25 -7.46
N PRO A 94 -15.08 3.01 -7.78
CA PRO A 94 -14.98 4.18 -8.63
C PRO A 94 -14.02 5.20 -8.00
N THR A 95 -13.17 5.81 -8.82
CA THR A 95 -12.18 6.82 -8.43
C THR A 95 -12.87 7.89 -7.58
N PRO A 96 -12.43 8.15 -6.33
CA PRO A 96 -13.03 9.22 -5.54
C PRO A 96 -12.78 10.54 -6.26
N ALA A 97 -13.86 11.27 -6.58
CA ALA A 97 -13.75 12.61 -7.12
C ALA A 97 -12.88 13.44 -6.17
N VAL A 98 -11.76 13.96 -6.67
CA VAL A 98 -10.91 14.88 -5.92
C VAL A 98 -11.75 16.12 -5.62
N THR A 99 -12.29 16.21 -4.40
CA THR A 99 -12.79 17.47 -3.86
C THR A 99 -11.57 18.28 -3.46
N ILE A 100 -11.19 19.21 -4.33
CA ILE A 100 -10.22 20.24 -4.01
C ILE A 100 -10.89 21.13 -2.97
N ALA A 101 -10.71 20.82 -1.68
CA ALA A 101 -11.10 21.74 -0.63
C ALA A 101 -10.21 22.97 -0.78
N ALA A 102 -10.78 24.07 -1.27
CA ALA A 102 -10.09 25.34 -1.35
C ALA A 102 -9.52 25.65 0.04
N VAL A 103 -8.18 25.69 0.12
CA VAL A 103 -7.48 26.25 1.27
C VAL A 103 -7.94 27.69 1.39
N SER A 104 -8.81 27.98 2.37
CA SER A 104 -9.12 29.36 2.74
C SER A 104 -7.86 29.94 3.37
N ASP A 105 -7.14 30.75 2.60
CA ASP A 105 -6.06 31.62 3.06
C ASP A 105 -6.53 32.48 4.25
N PRO A 106 -5.98 32.32 5.46
CA PRO A 106 -6.20 33.30 6.51
C PRO A 106 -5.32 34.51 6.24
N ARG A 107 -5.86 35.49 5.49
CA ARG A 107 -5.21 36.80 5.30
C ARG A 107 -4.70 37.36 6.64
N PRO A 108 -3.42 37.75 6.75
CA PRO A 108 -2.93 38.43 7.94
C PRO A 108 -3.60 39.80 8.07
N ARG A 109 -4.17 40.09 9.24
CA ARG A 109 -4.73 41.40 9.57
C ARG A 109 -3.58 42.40 9.74
N PRO A 110 -3.53 43.52 8.98
CA PRO A 110 -2.51 44.54 9.20
C PRO A 110 -2.75 45.24 10.55
N LEU A 111 -1.74 45.25 11.41
CA LEU A 111 -1.73 45.99 12.67
C LEU A 111 -1.47 47.47 12.37
N ALA A 112 -2.52 48.17 11.98
CA ALA A 112 -2.48 49.63 11.86
C ALA A 112 -2.48 50.25 13.27
N ALA A 113 -1.31 50.74 13.64
CA ALA A 113 -1.02 51.90 14.48
C ALA A 113 -2.15 52.47 15.37
N LEU A 114 -1.91 52.48 16.68
CA LEU A 114 -2.39 53.56 17.54
C LEU A 114 -1.21 54.11 18.35
N VAL A 115 -0.56 55.13 17.79
CA VAL A 115 0.17 56.15 18.53
C VAL A 115 -0.85 57.19 18.99
N LYS A 116 -0.99 57.35 20.30
CA LYS A 116 -1.19 58.65 20.94
C LYS A 116 -0.94 58.53 22.45
#